data_AF-A0A6L3NCZ1-F1
#
_entry.id   AF-A0A6L3NCZ1-F1
#
_cell.length_a   1.000
_cell.length_b   1.000
_cell.length_c   1.000
_cell.angle_alpha   90.00
_cell.angle_beta   90.00
_cell.angle_gamma   90.00
#
_symmetry.space_group_name_H-M   'P 1'
#
loop_
_entity.id
_entity.type
_entity.pdbx_description
1 polymer ?
#
loop_
_entity_poly.entity_id
_entity_poly.type
_entity_poly.pdbx_seq_one_letter_code
_entity_poly.pdbx_strand_id
1 'polypeptide(L)'
;GAYLPLRVRGKLGRHAVAFARRDETATVVVVVTRLACRLLGEAPELPRVEPREWGDTAVIVPRGAGERWIDCLGDGSELAAPDGVIRLDRCLAALPVAVLVSADTKGP
;
A
#
# COMPACT_ATOMS: atom_id res chain seq x y z
N GLY A 1 14.66 6.81 10.47
CA GLY A 1 14.69 5.90 9.32
C GLY A 1 14.88 6.63 8.00
N ALA A 2 15.43 5.95 6.99
CA ALA A 2 15.55 6.41 5.62
C ALA A 2 14.18 6.58 4.96
N TYR A 3 14.05 7.55 4.05
CA TYR A 3 12.86 7.78 3.23
C TYR A 3 13.09 7.25 1.81
N LEU A 4 12.22 6.36 1.35
CA LEU A 4 12.36 5.69 0.06
C LEU A 4 11.10 5.87 -0.78
N PRO A 5 11.13 6.55 -1.93
CA PRO A 5 10.00 6.55 -2.84
C PRO A 5 9.79 5.14 -3.39
N LEU A 6 8.52 4.71 -3.47
CA LEU A 6 8.18 3.39 -4.01
C LEU A 6 7.53 3.51 -5.39
N ARG A 7 7.88 2.56 -6.25
CA ARG A 7 7.27 2.47 -7.58
C ARG A 7 5.86 1.89 -7.45
N VAL A 8 4.88 2.56 -8.05
CA VAL A 8 3.56 2.00 -8.30
C VAL A 8 3.48 1.56 -9.77
N ARG A 9 3.08 0.32 -10.03
CA ARG A 9 2.85 -0.23 -11.37
C ARG A 9 1.36 -0.50 -11.60
N GLY A 10 0.99 -0.79 -12.84
CA GLY A 10 -0.36 -1.16 -13.25
C GLY A 10 -1.17 0.02 -13.81
N LYS A 11 -2.38 -0.27 -14.29
CA LYS A 11 -3.21 0.65 -15.06
C LYS A 11 -3.48 1.98 -14.34
N LEU A 12 -3.69 1.95 -13.02
CA LEU A 12 -3.99 3.14 -12.22
C LEU A 12 -2.78 3.66 -11.42
N GLY A 13 -1.55 3.32 -11.80
CA GLY A 13 -0.35 3.71 -11.04
C GLY A 13 -0.17 5.22 -10.82
N ARG A 14 -0.70 6.06 -11.71
CA ARG A 14 -0.68 7.54 -11.56
C ARG A 14 -1.65 8.08 -10.50
N HIS A 15 -2.60 7.25 -10.08
CA HIS A 15 -3.61 7.56 -9.06
C HIS A 15 -3.21 7.10 -7.66
N ALA A 16 -1.96 6.65 -7.47
CA ALA A 16 -1.43 6.38 -6.15
C ALA A 16 -0.06 7.00 -5.93
N VAL A 17 0.22 7.35 -4.68
CA VAL A 17 1.57 7.66 -4.18
C VAL A 17 1.94 6.59 -3.18
N ALA A 18 3.16 6.10 -3.23
CA ALA A 18 3.69 5.21 -2.22
C ALA A 18 5.12 5.59 -1.83
N PHE A 19 5.42 5.48 -0.55
CA PHE A 19 6.77 5.63 -0.03
C PHE A 19 6.96 4.71 1.18
N ALA A 20 8.22 4.39 1.48
CA ALA A 20 8.60 3.69 2.69
C ALA A 20 9.42 4.59 3.62
N ARG A 21 9.26 4.37 4.92
CA ARG A 21 10.25 4.75 5.93
C ARG A 21 10.82 3.50 6.56
N ARG A 22 12.15 3.38 6.62
CA ARG A 22 12.83 2.18 7.15
C ARG A 22 13.93 2.54 8.11
N ASP A 23 14.02 1.81 9.22
CA ASP A 23 15.21 1.76 10.06
C ASP A 23 15.59 0.29 10.34
N GLU A 24 16.41 0.04 11.35
CA GLU A 24 16.90 -1.29 11.67
C GLU A 24 15.85 -2.22 12.27
N THR A 25 14.72 -1.68 12.72
CA THR A 25 13.70 -2.42 13.47
C THR A 25 12.47 -2.72 12.63
N ALA A 26 12.12 -1.81 11.72
CA ALA A 26 10.90 -1.93 10.95
C ALA A 26 10.97 -1.17 9.62
N THR A 27 10.11 -1.63 8.72
CA THR A 27 9.74 -0.92 7.50
C THR A 27 8.27 -0.50 7.59
N VAL A 28 8.00 0.77 7.36
CA VAL A 28 6.66 1.35 7.24
C VAL A 28 6.44 1.74 5.79
N VAL A 29 5.40 1.22 5.15
CA VAL A 29 4.96 1.60 3.80
C VAL A 29 3.67 2.39 3.92
N VAL A 30 3.65 3.58 3.31
CA VAL A 30 2.45 4.41 3.20
C VAL A 30 2.00 4.41 1.76
N VAL A 31 0.71 4.11 1.53
CA VAL A 31 0.07 4.11 0.21
C VAL A 31 -1.13 5.04 0.26
N VAL A 32 -1.25 5.97 -0.69
CA VAL A 32 -2.33 6.97 -0.70
C VAL A 32 -2.92 7.10 -2.10
N THR A 33 -4.24 7.15 -2.18
CA THR A 33 -4.97 7.50 -3.40
C THR A 33 -4.80 8.98 -3.72
N ARG A 34 -4.52 9.31 -4.98
CA ARG A 34 -4.48 10.69 -5.49
C ARG A 34 -5.32 10.81 -6.75
N LEU A 35 -5.84 12.01 -7.01
CA LEU A 35 -6.64 12.30 -8.20
C LEU A 35 -7.82 11.33 -8.39
N ALA A 36 -8.52 11.02 -7.28
CA ALA A 36 -9.56 9.98 -7.24
C ALA A 36 -10.87 10.40 -7.91
N CYS A 37 -11.14 11.70 -8.10
CA CYS A 37 -12.47 12.19 -8.48
C CYS A 37 -13.07 11.51 -9.72
N ARG A 38 -12.25 11.17 -10.72
CA ARG A 38 -12.72 10.47 -11.94
C ARG A 38 -12.93 8.96 -11.78
N LEU A 39 -12.53 8.40 -10.64
CA LEU A 39 -12.60 6.99 -10.30
C LEU A 39 -13.69 6.68 -9.27
N LEU A 40 -14.27 7.70 -8.62
CA LEU A 40 -15.23 7.56 -7.52
C LEU A 40 -16.68 7.28 -7.99
N GLY A 41 -16.93 7.16 -9.29
CA GLY A 41 -18.31 7.07 -9.81
C GLY A 41 -19.12 8.34 -9.56
N GLU A 42 -20.43 8.29 -9.80
CA GLU A 42 -21.31 9.47 -9.68
C GLU A 42 -21.77 9.74 -8.24
N ALA A 43 -21.99 8.69 -7.44
CA ALA A 43 -22.47 8.77 -6.07
C ALA A 43 -21.80 7.69 -5.20
N PRO A 44 -20.51 7.82 -4.86
CA PRO A 44 -19.83 6.84 -4.02
C PRO A 44 -20.39 6.81 -2.61
N GLU A 45 -20.51 5.62 -2.02
CA GLU A 45 -20.86 5.47 -0.60
C GLU A 45 -19.74 5.95 0.33
N LEU A 46 -18.48 5.80 -0.10
CA LEU A 46 -17.28 6.17 0.64
C LEU A 46 -16.34 7.00 -0.25
N PRO A 47 -15.56 7.94 0.32
CA PRO A 47 -14.57 8.70 -0.44
C PRO A 47 -13.32 7.87 -0.77
N ARG A 48 -13.49 6.68 -1.36
CA ARG A 48 -12.43 5.76 -1.79
C ARG A 48 -12.76 5.12 -3.13
N VAL A 49 -11.73 4.81 -3.91
CA VAL A 49 -11.88 4.03 -5.15
C VAL A 49 -12.32 2.62 -4.78
N GLU A 50 -13.32 2.08 -5.48
CA GLU A 50 -13.76 0.70 -5.24
C GLU A 50 -12.61 -0.29 -5.42
N PRO A 51 -12.43 -1.31 -4.56
CA PRO A 51 -11.20 -2.09 -4.51
C PRO A 51 -10.92 -2.77 -5.85
N ARG A 52 -11.97 -3.31 -6.49
CA ARG A 52 -11.91 -3.98 -7.79
C ARG A 52 -11.37 -3.09 -8.92
N GLU A 53 -11.56 -1.77 -8.85
CA GLU A 53 -11.12 -0.84 -9.89
C GLU A 53 -9.60 -0.70 -9.95
N TRP A 54 -8.90 -0.98 -8.84
CA TRP A 54 -7.44 -0.98 -8.81
C TRP A 54 -6.83 -2.05 -9.73
N GLY A 55 -7.55 -3.14 -10.01
CA GLY A 55 -7.15 -4.15 -10.99
C GLY A 55 -5.76 -4.76 -10.72
N ASP A 56 -4.81 -4.48 -11.61
CA ASP A 56 -3.41 -4.93 -11.54
C ASP A 56 -2.47 -3.94 -10.83
N THR A 57 -3.02 -2.85 -10.28
CA THR A 57 -2.24 -1.77 -9.68
C THR A 57 -1.62 -2.21 -8.36
N ALA A 58 -0.31 -2.04 -8.23
CA ALA A 58 0.44 -2.51 -7.08
C ALA A 58 1.67 -1.65 -6.77
N VAL A 59 2.02 -1.59 -5.48
CA VAL A 59 3.29 -1.04 -5.01
C VAL A 59 4.37 -2.12 -5.07
N ILE A 60 5.55 -1.75 -5.57
CA ILE A 60 6.76 -2.58 -5.52
C ILE A 60 7.55 -2.18 -4.28
N VAL A 61 7.75 -3.14 -3.39
CA VAL A 61 8.53 -2.97 -2.16
C VAL A 61 9.98 -3.38 -2.42
N PRO A 62 10.99 -2.71 -1.84
CA PRO A 62 12.38 -3.09 -2.02
C PRO A 62 12.66 -4.50 -1.49
N ARG A 63 13.63 -5.18 -2.12
CA ARG A 63 14.11 -6.48 -1.63
C ARG A 63 14.60 -6.37 -0.19
N GLY A 64 14.31 -7.40 0.61
CA GLY A 64 14.66 -7.45 2.02
C GLY A 64 13.80 -6.55 2.92
N ALA A 65 12.67 -6.04 2.42
CA ALA A 65 11.53 -5.67 3.25
C ALA A 65 10.73 -6.94 3.58
N GLY A 66 10.09 -7.00 4.75
CA GLY A 66 9.36 -8.20 5.17
C GLY A 66 8.19 -8.59 4.24
N GLU A 67 7.78 -9.85 4.33
CA GLU A 67 6.73 -10.42 3.48
C GLU A 67 5.32 -10.29 4.09
N ARG A 68 5.24 -9.96 5.39
CA ARG A 68 3.98 -9.77 6.12
C ARG A 68 3.89 -8.34 6.62
N TRP A 69 2.74 -7.73 6.42
CA TRP A 69 2.47 -6.33 6.73
C TRP A 69 1.20 -6.21 7.54
N ILE A 70 1.20 -5.38 8.57
CA ILE A 70 0.00 -5.06 9.35
C ILE A 70 -0.49 -3.67 8.94
N ASP A 71 -1.77 -3.53 8.60
CA ASP A 71 -2.38 -2.21 8.40
C ASP A 71 -2.75 -1.55 9.74
N CYS A 72 -1.93 -0.59 10.15
CA CYS A 72 -2.11 0.12 11.42
C CYS A 72 -3.16 1.24 11.36
N LEU A 73 -3.64 1.61 10.17
CA LEU A 73 -4.65 2.67 10.01
C LEU A 73 -6.04 2.10 9.74
N GLY A 74 -6.12 0.94 9.09
CA GLY A 74 -7.36 0.21 8.84
C GLY A 74 -7.83 -0.60 10.04
N ASP A 75 -8.17 -1.86 9.79
CA ASP A 75 -8.74 -2.80 10.77
C ASP A 75 -7.69 -3.69 11.46
N GLY A 76 -6.40 -3.42 11.25
CA GLY A 76 -5.32 -4.28 11.76
C GLY A 76 -5.10 -5.54 10.93
N SER A 77 -5.71 -5.66 9.75
CA SER A 77 -5.54 -6.82 8.87
C SER A 77 -4.10 -7.02 8.43
N GLU A 78 -3.76 -8.29 8.22
CA GLU A 78 -2.46 -8.69 7.66
C GLU A 78 -2.51 -8.75 6.13
N LEU A 79 -1.51 -8.17 5.48
CA LEU A 79 -1.25 -8.30 4.05
C LEU A 79 0.02 -9.11 3.81
N ALA A 80 -0.12 -10.17 3.02
CA ALA A 80 1.02 -10.90 2.48
C ALA A 80 1.54 -10.25 1.19
N ALA A 81 2.85 -10.10 1.08
CA ALA A 81 3.56 -9.61 -0.09
C ALA A 81 4.84 -10.46 -0.38
N PRO A 82 4.70 -11.79 -0.60
CA PRO A 82 5.84 -12.70 -0.76
C PRO A 82 6.74 -12.35 -1.95
N ASP A 83 6.17 -11.76 -3.01
CA ASP A 83 6.92 -11.34 -4.20
C ASP A 83 7.40 -9.87 -4.12
N GLY A 84 7.33 -9.25 -2.94
CA GLY A 84 7.61 -7.81 -2.76
C GLY A 84 6.57 -6.91 -3.43
N VAL A 85 5.33 -7.39 -3.57
CA VAL A 85 4.24 -6.68 -4.24
C VAL A 85 3.05 -6.52 -3.29
N ILE A 86 2.65 -5.28 -3.05
CA ILE A 86 1.44 -4.94 -2.29
C ILE A 86 0.37 -4.47 -3.27
N ARG A 87 -0.73 -5.22 -3.39
CA ARG A 87 -1.83 -4.88 -4.29
C ARG A 87 -2.73 -3.80 -3.70
N LEU A 88 -3.09 -2.80 -4.51
CA LEU A 88 -3.90 -1.67 -4.03
C LEU A 88 -5.37 -2.04 -3.78
N ASP A 89 -5.91 -3.04 -4.47
CA ASP A 89 -7.26 -3.56 -4.19
C ASP A 89 -7.36 -4.23 -2.82
N ARG A 90 -6.23 -4.62 -2.21
CA ARG A 90 -6.18 -5.19 -0.87
C ARG A 90 -5.87 -4.12 0.17
N CYS A 91 -4.78 -3.37 0.00
CA CYS A 91 -4.38 -2.41 1.03
C CYS A 91 -5.30 -1.17 1.11
N LEU A 92 -5.96 -0.77 0.02
CA LEU A 92 -6.89 0.38 0.02
C LEU A 92 -8.36 -0.08 0.06
N ALA A 93 -8.62 -1.30 0.53
CA ALA A 93 -9.96 -1.85 0.59
C ALA A 93 -10.84 -1.11 1.61
N ALA A 94 -10.28 -0.75 2.76
CA ALA A 94 -11.01 -0.07 3.83
C ALA A 94 -11.00 1.46 3.66
N LEU A 95 -9.84 2.04 3.33
CA LEU A 95 -9.59 3.47 3.32
C LEU A 95 -8.85 3.90 2.04
N PRO A 96 -8.96 5.17 1.60
CA PRO A 96 -8.18 5.68 0.46
C PRO A 96 -6.68 5.85 0.78
N VAL A 97 -6.23 5.41 1.96
CA VAL A 97 -4.87 5.42 2.47
C VAL A 97 -4.63 4.18 3.31
N ALA A 98 -3.41 3.63 3.28
CA ALA A 98 -2.96 2.56 4.15
C ALA A 98 -1.61 2.89 4.78
N VAL A 99 -1.41 2.45 6.03
CA VAL A 99 -0.12 2.52 6.74
C VAL A 99 0.27 1.11 7.16
N LEU A 100 1.16 0.52 6.39
CA LEU A 100 1.53 -0.88 6.49
C LEU A 100 2.88 -1.01 7.21
N VAL A 101 2.94 -1.83 8.25
CA VAL A 101 4.16 -2.03 9.03
C VAL A 101 4.62 -3.48 8.94
N SER A 102 5.91 -3.67 8.65
CA SER A 102 6.58 -4.96 8.74
C SER A 102 7.77 -4.82 9.67
N ALA A 103 7.90 -5.73 10.64
CA ALA A 103 9.10 -5.80 11.46
C ALA A 103 10.24 -6.37 10.62
N ASP A 104 11.40 -5.72 10.66
CA ASP A 104 12.60 -6.27 10.04
C ASP A 104 13.08 -7.42 10.94
N THR A 105 12.68 -8.66 10.64
CA THR A 105 13.33 -9.84 11.21
C THR A 105 14.73 -9.92 10.61
N LYS A 106 15.70 -9.22 11.21
CA LYS A 106 17.08 -9.68 11.12
C LYS A 106 17.09 -11.08 11.74
N GLY A 107 17.27 -12.09 10.90
CA GLY A 107 17.59 -13.42 11.40
C GLY A 107 18.85 -13.34 12.29
N PRO A 108 18.97 -14.22 13.30
CA PRO A 108 20.20 -14.35 14.06
C PRO A 108 21.41 -14.65 13.16
#